data_AF-A0A9W8Q9X7-F1
#
_entry.id   AF-A0A9W8Q9X7-F1
#
_cell.length_a   1.000
_cell.length_b   1.000
_cell.length_c   1.000
_cell.angle_alpha   90.00
_cell.angle_beta   90.00
_cell.angle_gamma   90.00
#
_symmetry.space_group_name_H-M   'P 1'
#
loop_
_entity.id
_entity.type
_entity.pdbx_description
1 polymer ?
#
loop_
_entity_poly.entity_id
_entity_poly.type
_entity_poly.pdbx_seq_one_letter_code
_entity_poly.pdbx_strand_id
1 'polypeptide(L)'
;MPSARRLRLVTLAAVVTVVFVLFYASGFGSSRQSADFYHKTMDAMSGRSSGGQTVIDAGTGLRTGHIPADRDGDGDIDEDDHRQGKDLQEQQAKLAQEAKDSANKKAGPKPDAPSKLVGVGNSAEGNRKPAEAKEDAKKKTSADAEAASPKGKDKERVAETPAEQIFHNILKKGPVVIFSKTYCPYSKRAKGILLEKYLISPKPEVVELDEHPLGQELQDVLLALTGRRTVPNVLVNGASIGGADDIVELDNKDKLISKIQDLGQRKVEVSERFSAEQIKGAAPAHQ
;
A
#
# COMPACT_ATOMS: atom_id res chain seq x y z
N MET A 1 9.92 -26.83 -61.32
CA MET A 1 10.24 -27.77 -60.23
C MET A 1 11.65 -27.50 -59.74
N PRO A 2 11.88 -27.28 -58.43
CA PRO A 2 13.22 -27.06 -57.91
C PRO A 2 14.07 -28.32 -58.14
N SER A 3 15.33 -28.15 -58.57
CA SER A 3 16.21 -29.28 -58.87
C SER A 3 16.50 -30.10 -57.61
N ALA A 4 16.66 -31.42 -57.77
CA ALA A 4 16.84 -32.35 -56.65
C ALA A 4 18.01 -31.97 -55.72
N ARG A 5 19.04 -31.30 -56.24
CA ARG A 5 20.18 -30.79 -55.45
C ARG A 5 19.80 -29.59 -54.58
N ARG A 6 18.96 -28.69 -55.08
CA ARG A 6 18.46 -27.53 -54.30
C ARG A 6 17.49 -27.97 -53.21
N LEU A 7 16.65 -28.96 -53.50
CA LEU A 7 15.72 -29.50 -52.49
C LEU A 7 16.48 -30.21 -51.35
N ARG A 8 17.55 -30.94 -51.66
CA ARG A 8 18.44 -31.56 -50.65
C ARG A 8 19.18 -30.52 -49.80
N LEU A 9 19.65 -29.43 -50.40
CA LEU A 9 20.30 -28.35 -49.64
C LEU A 9 19.33 -27.64 -48.69
N VAL A 10 18.12 -27.32 -49.16
CA VAL A 10 17.11 -26.63 -48.33
C VAL A 10 16.62 -27.51 -47.19
N THR A 11 16.41 -28.81 -47.43
CA THR A 11 16.01 -29.76 -46.38
C THR A 11 17.10 -29.94 -45.32
N LEU A 12 18.37 -30.02 -45.73
CA LEU A 12 19.50 -30.14 -44.80
C LEU A 12 19.66 -28.86 -43.96
N ALA A 13 19.53 -27.68 -44.57
CA ALA A 13 19.56 -26.42 -43.85
C ALA A 13 18.42 -26.31 -42.82
N ALA A 14 17.21 -26.74 -43.17
CA ALA A 14 16.05 -26.72 -42.26
C ALA A 14 16.23 -27.68 -41.06
N VAL A 15 16.85 -28.86 -41.27
CA VAL A 15 17.14 -29.79 -40.18
C VAL A 15 18.18 -29.21 -39.23
N VAL A 16 19.24 -28.59 -39.76
CA VAL A 16 20.29 -27.97 -38.94
C VAL A 16 19.74 -26.81 -38.10
N THR A 17 18.87 -25.97 -38.66
CA THR A 17 18.25 -24.87 -37.89
C THR A 17 17.34 -25.38 -36.79
N VAL A 18 16.55 -26.44 -37.04
CA VAL A 18 15.71 -27.05 -36.00
C VAL A 18 16.56 -27.65 -34.88
N VAL A 19 17.65 -28.36 -35.21
CA VAL A 19 18.57 -28.91 -34.21
C VAL A 19 19.26 -27.81 -33.40
N PHE A 20 19.67 -26.71 -34.05
CA PHE A 20 20.28 -25.57 -33.38
C PHE A 20 19.31 -24.87 -32.41
N VAL A 21 18.05 -24.69 -32.83
CA VAL A 21 16.99 -24.13 -31.98
C VAL A 21 16.70 -25.05 -30.80
N LEU A 22 16.63 -26.37 -31.00
CA LEU A 22 16.44 -27.32 -29.91
C LEU A 22 17.62 -27.34 -28.93
N PHE A 23 18.85 -27.25 -29.42
CA PHE A 23 20.05 -27.18 -28.58
C PHE A 23 20.08 -25.90 -27.73
N TYR A 24 19.76 -24.74 -28.31
CA TYR A 24 19.68 -23.47 -27.58
C TYR A 24 18.48 -23.39 -26.64
N ALA A 25 17.34 -23.96 -27.01
CA ALA A 25 16.17 -24.03 -26.14
C ALA A 25 16.39 -24.97 -24.94
N SER A 26 17.14 -26.06 -25.13
CA SER A 26 17.45 -27.03 -24.06
C SER A 26 18.52 -26.51 -23.08
N GLY A 27 19.32 -25.51 -23.47
CA GLY A 27 20.28 -24.85 -22.59
C GLY A 27 19.67 -23.84 -21.61
N PHE A 28 18.39 -23.49 -21.77
CA PHE A 28 17.66 -22.56 -20.90
C PHE A 28 16.50 -23.27 -20.19
N GLY A 29 16.82 -24.37 -19.52
CA GLY A 29 15.89 -25.12 -18.67
C GLY A 29 15.59 -24.36 -17.37
N SER A 30 14.40 -23.78 -17.32
CA SER A 30 13.74 -23.20 -16.14
C SER A 30 13.53 -24.24 -15.03
N SER A 31 14.52 -24.43 -14.15
CA SER A 31 14.36 -25.27 -12.95
C SER A 31 15.18 -24.84 -11.73
N ARG A 32 15.76 -23.63 -11.72
CA ARG A 32 16.53 -23.11 -10.56
C ARG A 32 15.70 -22.33 -9.54
N GLN A 33 14.56 -21.77 -9.96
CA GLN A 33 13.85 -20.77 -9.15
C GLN A 33 13.06 -21.36 -7.97
N SER A 34 12.60 -22.62 -8.06
CA SER A 34 11.86 -23.28 -6.98
C SER A 34 12.77 -23.78 -5.84
N ALA A 35 13.97 -24.25 -6.17
CA ALA A 35 14.96 -24.67 -5.17
C ALA A 35 15.53 -23.48 -4.40
N ASP A 36 15.86 -22.38 -5.09
CA ASP A 36 16.34 -21.14 -4.45
C ASP A 36 15.29 -20.55 -3.49
N PHE A 37 14.00 -20.62 -3.84
CA PHE A 37 12.93 -20.14 -2.97
C PHE A 37 12.77 -21.00 -1.71
N TYR A 38 12.86 -22.33 -1.84
CA TYR A 38 12.72 -23.25 -0.71
C TYR A 38 13.87 -23.10 0.29
N HIS A 39 15.12 -23.02 -0.19
CA HIS A 39 16.27 -22.79 0.69
C HIS A 39 16.25 -21.38 1.30
N LYS A 40 15.89 -20.35 0.53
CA LYS A 40 15.83 -18.97 1.05
C LYS A 40 14.72 -18.75 2.09
N THR A 41 13.60 -19.46 1.98
CA THR A 41 12.54 -19.42 3.00
C THR A 41 12.90 -20.24 4.23
N MET A 42 13.50 -21.42 4.06
CA MET A 42 13.98 -22.22 5.20
C MET A 42 15.13 -21.53 5.94
N ASP A 43 16.09 -20.92 5.23
CA ASP A 43 17.18 -20.13 5.82
C ASP A 43 16.69 -18.84 6.48
N ALA A 44 15.62 -18.21 5.97
CA ALA A 44 15.00 -17.08 6.66
C ALA A 44 14.22 -17.49 7.92
N MET A 45 13.79 -18.75 8.00
CA MET A 45 13.05 -19.29 9.14
C MET A 45 13.99 -19.88 10.20
N SER A 46 15.14 -20.44 9.79
CA SER A 46 16.18 -20.99 10.68
C SER A 46 17.25 -19.97 11.06
N GLY A 47 17.55 -19.02 10.18
CA GLY A 47 18.56 -17.97 10.30
C GLY A 47 17.97 -16.63 10.73
N ARG A 48 17.54 -16.56 11.99
CA ARG A 48 17.48 -15.34 12.81
C ARG A 48 16.40 -14.30 12.43
N SER A 49 15.53 -14.04 13.40
CA SER A 49 15.08 -12.69 13.76
C SER A 49 16.31 -11.77 13.81
N SER A 50 16.61 -11.11 12.69
CA SER A 50 17.74 -10.19 12.61
C SER A 50 17.36 -8.88 13.28
N GLY A 51 17.92 -8.70 14.47
CA GLY A 51 18.32 -7.44 15.11
C GLY A 51 17.70 -6.13 14.62
N GLY A 52 17.02 -5.46 15.57
CA GLY A 52 16.94 -4.00 15.59
C GLY A 52 15.70 -3.38 14.97
N GLN A 53 14.49 -3.85 15.35
CA GLN A 53 13.32 -2.99 15.22
C GLN A 53 13.31 -1.97 16.37
N THR A 54 13.41 -0.68 16.01
CA THR A 54 13.15 0.40 16.95
C THR A 54 11.65 0.43 17.26
N VAL A 55 11.30 0.13 18.50
CA VAL A 55 9.93 0.30 19.00
C VAL A 55 9.69 1.80 19.20
N ILE A 56 8.68 2.34 18.52
CA ILE A 56 8.24 3.72 18.69
C ILE A 56 7.01 3.70 19.59
N ASP A 57 7.02 4.49 20.65
CA ASP A 57 5.88 4.64 21.55
C ASP A 57 4.73 5.35 20.81
N ALA A 58 3.57 4.67 20.71
CA ALA A 58 2.42 5.12 19.93
C ALA A 58 1.74 6.39 20.49
N GLY A 59 2.06 6.81 21.72
CA GLY A 59 1.51 8.02 22.32
C GLY A 59 2.36 9.28 22.14
N THR A 60 3.68 9.15 21.97
CA THR A 60 4.61 10.30 22.07
C THR A 60 5.57 10.45 20.88
N GLY A 61 5.69 9.44 20.01
CA GLY A 61 6.49 9.55 18.77
C GLY A 61 8.00 9.70 18.98
N LEU A 62 8.50 9.60 20.21
CA LEU A 62 9.92 9.66 20.53
C LEU A 62 10.57 8.27 20.49
N ARG A 63 11.85 8.23 20.10
CA ARG A 63 12.67 7.01 20.02
C ARG A 63 13.12 6.61 21.41
N THR A 64 12.49 5.59 22.00
CA THR A 64 12.87 5.09 23.32
C THR A 64 13.80 3.89 23.18
N GLY A 65 15.11 4.14 23.28
CA GLY A 65 16.13 3.16 23.72
C GLY A 65 16.51 2.02 22.76
N HIS A 66 17.81 1.71 22.72
CA HIS A 66 18.33 0.44 22.21
C HIS A 66 18.12 -0.65 23.26
N ILE A 67 17.65 -1.82 22.83
CA ILE A 67 17.72 -3.05 23.64
C ILE A 67 19.21 -3.33 23.88
N PRO A 68 19.68 -3.47 25.13
CA PRO A 68 21.08 -3.73 25.41
C PRO A 68 21.50 -5.04 24.76
N ALA A 69 22.61 -5.00 24.01
CA ALA A 69 23.26 -6.18 23.50
C ALA A 69 23.82 -6.97 24.69
N ASP A 70 23.47 -8.26 24.70
CA ASP A 70 24.11 -9.34 25.45
C ASP A 70 25.63 -9.10 25.59
N ARG A 71 26.11 -9.18 26.84
CA ARG A 71 27.45 -8.71 27.25
C ARG A 71 28.39 -9.84 27.65
N ASP A 72 27.95 -11.08 27.67
CA ASP A 72 28.75 -12.24 28.09
C ASP A 72 28.65 -13.45 27.16
N GLY A 73 27.65 -13.53 26.27
CA GLY A 73 27.69 -14.43 25.11
C GLY A 73 27.81 -15.92 25.48
N ASP A 74 27.11 -16.36 26.52
CA ASP A 74 27.05 -17.78 26.94
C ASP A 74 25.84 -18.53 26.38
N GLY A 75 24.80 -17.84 25.90
CA GLY A 75 23.83 -18.39 24.96
C GLY A 75 22.69 -19.20 25.56
N ASP A 76 22.35 -19.00 26.83
CA ASP A 76 21.24 -19.68 27.49
C ASP A 76 20.10 -18.66 27.82
N ILE A 77 19.12 -18.56 26.90
CA ILE A 77 17.94 -17.67 26.99
C ILE A 77 16.78 -18.40 27.67
N ASP A 78 16.96 -18.82 28.91
CA ASP A 78 15.86 -19.44 29.67
C ASP A 78 15.75 -18.91 31.11
N GLU A 79 16.81 -18.40 31.74
CA GLU A 79 16.73 -17.98 33.15
C GLU A 79 16.18 -16.56 33.38
N ASP A 80 16.48 -15.61 32.48
CA ASP A 80 16.01 -14.22 32.60
C ASP A 80 14.53 -14.03 32.20
N ASP A 81 14.04 -14.77 31.20
CA ASP A 81 12.63 -14.77 30.82
C ASP A 81 11.75 -15.37 31.93
N HIS A 82 12.26 -16.38 32.64
CA HIS A 82 11.58 -16.94 33.80
C HIS A 82 11.52 -15.97 34.99
N ARG A 83 12.54 -15.13 35.19
CA ARG A 83 12.53 -14.07 36.21
C ARG A 83 11.54 -12.98 35.87
N GLN A 84 11.56 -12.47 34.64
CA GLN A 84 10.60 -11.46 34.19
C GLN A 84 9.15 -11.96 34.28
N GLY A 85 8.92 -13.22 33.94
CA GLY A 85 7.62 -13.87 34.11
C GLY A 85 7.16 -13.92 35.58
N LYS A 86 8.07 -14.26 36.51
CA LYS A 86 7.77 -14.27 37.95
C LYS A 86 7.51 -12.87 38.50
N ASP A 87 8.33 -11.89 38.13
CA ASP A 87 8.18 -10.50 38.55
C ASP A 87 6.84 -9.90 38.08
N LEU A 88 6.45 -10.21 36.84
CA LEU A 88 5.15 -9.80 36.28
C LEU A 88 3.99 -10.47 37.02
N GLN A 89 4.11 -11.76 37.33
CA GLN A 89 3.11 -12.52 38.08
C GLN A 89 2.93 -11.94 39.50
N GLU A 90 4.01 -11.57 40.18
CA GLU A 90 3.98 -10.95 41.51
C GLU A 90 3.35 -9.56 41.47
N GLN A 91 3.68 -8.74 40.46
CA GLN A 91 3.04 -7.43 40.27
C GLN A 91 1.53 -7.56 40.04
N GLN A 92 1.10 -8.50 39.20
CA GLN A 92 -0.32 -8.76 38.97
C GLN A 92 -1.03 -9.22 40.24
N ALA A 93 -0.40 -10.10 41.04
CA ALA A 93 -0.94 -10.55 42.31
C ALA A 93 -1.10 -9.40 43.31
N LYS A 94 -0.13 -8.50 43.37
CA LYS A 94 -0.15 -7.31 44.25
C LYS A 94 -1.24 -6.33 43.85
N LEU A 95 -1.36 -6.03 42.56
CA LEU A 95 -2.44 -5.18 42.02
C LEU A 95 -3.81 -5.81 42.25
N ALA A 96 -3.93 -7.13 42.12
CA ALA A 96 -5.18 -7.84 42.39
C ALA A 96 -5.55 -7.82 43.88
N GLN A 97 -4.58 -7.90 44.79
CA GLN A 97 -4.82 -7.71 46.23
C GLN A 97 -5.24 -6.27 46.53
N GLU A 98 -4.56 -5.28 45.97
CA GLU A 98 -4.91 -3.88 46.15
C GLU A 98 -6.31 -3.55 45.58
N ALA A 99 -6.69 -4.16 44.46
CA ALA A 99 -8.05 -4.08 43.92
C ALA A 99 -9.09 -4.73 44.84
N LYS A 100 -8.78 -5.85 45.49
CA LYS A 100 -9.68 -6.49 46.48
C LYS A 100 -9.80 -5.66 47.75
N ASP A 101 -8.71 -5.09 48.24
CA ASP A 101 -8.68 -4.29 49.44
C ASP A 101 -9.39 -2.95 49.24
N SER A 102 -9.22 -2.33 48.06
CA SER A 102 -9.98 -1.14 47.68
C SER A 102 -11.47 -1.43 47.48
N ALA A 103 -11.83 -2.59 46.91
CA ALA A 103 -13.23 -3.03 46.81
C ALA A 103 -13.86 -3.24 48.20
N ASN A 104 -13.14 -3.88 49.13
CA ASN A 104 -13.61 -4.09 50.50
C ASN A 104 -13.68 -2.79 51.31
N LYS A 105 -12.76 -1.84 51.11
CA LYS A 105 -12.82 -0.50 51.74
C LYS A 105 -13.98 0.35 51.20
N LYS A 106 -14.40 0.12 49.96
CA LYS A 106 -15.51 0.84 49.30
C LYS A 106 -16.88 0.20 49.56
N ALA A 107 -16.92 -1.04 50.05
CA ALA A 107 -18.13 -1.68 50.52
C ALA A 107 -18.43 -1.26 51.97
N GLY A 108 -19.40 -0.35 52.15
CA GLY A 108 -20.01 -0.08 53.47
C GLY A 108 -20.69 -1.33 54.06
N PRO A 109 -21.04 -1.35 55.36
CA PRO A 109 -21.60 -2.52 56.02
C PRO A 109 -22.86 -3.02 55.30
N LYS A 110 -22.95 -4.35 55.11
CA LYS A 110 -24.06 -5.01 54.41
C LYS A 110 -25.39 -4.62 55.07
N PRO A 111 -26.40 -4.12 54.34
CA PRO A 111 -27.73 -3.90 54.90
C PRO A 111 -28.43 -5.25 55.12
N ASP A 112 -29.08 -5.39 56.29
CA ASP A 112 -29.85 -6.56 56.68
C ASP A 112 -31.00 -6.87 55.70
N ALA A 113 -31.37 -8.15 55.59
CA ALA A 113 -32.40 -8.61 54.66
C ALA A 113 -33.80 -8.12 55.10
N PRO A 114 -34.54 -7.36 54.26
CA PRO A 114 -35.89 -6.96 54.61
C PRO A 114 -36.88 -8.06 54.27
N SER A 115 -37.14 -8.91 55.26
CA SER A 115 -38.39 -9.66 55.36
C SER A 115 -39.54 -8.70 55.67
N LYS A 116 -40.61 -8.82 54.85
CA LYS A 116 -42.02 -8.52 55.16
C LYS A 116 -42.53 -7.06 55.19
N LEU A 117 -43.70 -6.96 54.55
CA LEU A 117 -44.89 -6.13 54.82
C LEU A 117 -45.17 -4.87 53.97
N VAL A 118 -46.13 -5.06 53.05
CA VAL A 118 -47.43 -4.35 52.91
C VAL A 118 -47.45 -2.88 52.43
N GLY A 119 -47.99 -2.72 51.22
CA GLY A 119 -49.25 -2.00 50.95
C GLY A 119 -49.30 -0.47 51.04
N VAL A 120 -49.66 0.16 49.91
CA VAL A 120 -50.88 0.95 49.61
C VAL A 120 -50.55 1.97 48.49
N GLY A 121 -51.54 2.29 47.62
CA GLY A 121 -51.43 3.00 46.32
C GLY A 121 -50.83 4.42 46.35
N ASN A 122 -50.81 5.20 45.25
CA ASN A 122 -51.85 5.45 44.26
C ASN A 122 -51.30 6.16 43.00
N SER A 123 -51.94 5.90 41.85
CA SER A 123 -52.21 6.73 40.66
C SER A 123 -51.29 7.87 40.17
N ALA A 124 -50.98 7.84 38.85
CA ALA A 124 -51.31 8.85 37.82
C ALA A 124 -50.28 8.77 36.67
N GLU A 125 -50.62 8.20 35.51
CA GLU A 125 -51.22 8.88 34.34
C GLU A 125 -50.15 9.39 33.34
N GLY A 126 -50.04 8.71 32.20
CA GLY A 126 -49.15 9.07 31.10
C GLY A 126 -49.76 8.61 29.78
N ASN A 127 -50.50 9.49 29.12
CA ASN A 127 -51.24 9.22 27.89
C ASN A 127 -50.47 9.74 26.65
N ARG A 128 -50.02 8.77 25.83
CA ARG A 128 -50.11 8.67 24.35
C ARG A 128 -49.41 9.68 23.41
N LYS A 129 -48.38 9.15 22.68
CA LYS A 129 -48.17 8.95 21.20
C LYS A 129 -49.34 9.38 20.25
N PRO A 130 -49.19 9.49 18.88
CA PRO A 130 -48.39 8.65 17.94
C PRO A 130 -47.79 9.37 16.68
N ALA A 131 -46.73 8.89 16.01
CA ALA A 131 -46.59 7.86 14.94
C ALA A 131 -47.17 8.21 13.56
N GLU A 132 -46.37 8.07 12.48
CA GLU A 132 -46.81 7.64 11.14
C GLU A 132 -45.67 6.97 10.35
N ALA A 133 -46.04 5.98 9.53
CA ALA A 133 -45.23 5.25 8.56
C ALA A 133 -46.05 5.06 7.28
N LYS A 134 -45.40 5.10 6.10
CA LYS A 134 -45.54 4.21 4.90
C LYS A 134 -45.40 4.91 3.54
N GLU A 135 -44.46 4.35 2.75
CA GLU A 135 -44.47 3.91 1.33
C GLU A 135 -45.10 4.69 0.13
N ASP A 136 -44.37 4.57 -0.99
CA ASP A 136 -44.77 4.41 -2.42
C ASP A 136 -44.77 5.58 -3.46
N ALA A 137 -43.86 5.41 -4.44
CA ALA A 137 -44.07 5.37 -5.91
C ALA A 137 -44.13 6.64 -6.83
N LYS A 138 -43.10 6.70 -7.73
CA LYS A 138 -43.15 6.84 -9.23
C LYS A 138 -43.29 8.23 -9.91
N LYS A 139 -42.34 8.46 -10.86
CA LYS A 139 -42.52 8.84 -12.30
C LYS A 139 -41.99 10.22 -12.80
N LYS A 140 -40.88 10.13 -13.55
CA LYS A 140 -40.53 10.72 -14.88
C LYS A 140 -40.28 12.23 -15.12
N THR A 141 -39.27 12.39 -15.99
CA THR A 141 -39.09 13.33 -17.14
C THR A 141 -38.64 14.76 -16.82
N SER A 142 -37.41 15.14 -17.21
CA SER A 142 -37.02 15.82 -18.50
C SER A 142 -36.76 17.30 -18.20
N ALA A 143 -35.79 18.04 -18.75
CA ALA A 143 -34.90 17.85 -19.88
C ALA A 143 -33.70 18.81 -19.71
N ASP A 144 -32.56 18.37 -20.19
CA ASP A 144 -31.40 19.18 -20.57
C ASP A 144 -31.71 20.11 -21.74
N ALA A 145 -31.09 21.29 -21.74
CA ALA A 145 -30.77 22.11 -22.90
C ALA A 145 -29.74 23.16 -22.44
N GLU A 146 -28.71 23.58 -23.16
CA GLU A 146 -28.11 23.19 -24.44
C GLU A 146 -26.88 24.12 -24.55
N ALA A 147 -25.71 23.59 -24.90
CA ALA A 147 -24.61 24.44 -25.34
C ALA A 147 -23.87 23.71 -26.46
N ALA A 148 -24.27 24.02 -27.68
CA ALA A 148 -23.72 23.50 -28.91
C ALA A 148 -22.50 24.29 -29.40
N SER A 149 -21.73 23.60 -30.25
CA SER A 149 -20.79 24.08 -31.29
C SER A 149 -19.28 24.11 -30.97
N PRO A 150 -18.39 23.99 -31.98
CA PRO A 150 -18.41 23.10 -33.15
C PRO A 150 -17.05 22.42 -33.45
N LYS A 151 -17.11 21.52 -34.44
CA LYS A 151 -16.08 20.67 -35.07
C LYS A 151 -14.73 21.32 -35.43
N GLY A 152 -13.67 20.50 -35.38
CA GLY A 152 -12.44 20.73 -36.14
C GLY A 152 -11.40 19.59 -36.09
N LYS A 153 -11.32 18.81 -37.19
CA LYS A 153 -10.11 18.20 -37.82
C LYS A 153 -9.53 16.87 -37.29
N ASP A 154 -10.09 15.78 -37.80
CA ASP A 154 -9.48 14.75 -38.66
C ASP A 154 -8.04 14.26 -38.33
N LYS A 155 -7.95 13.18 -37.56
CA LYS A 155 -7.01 12.07 -37.77
C LYS A 155 -7.77 10.79 -37.50
N GLU A 156 -7.63 9.80 -38.37
CA GLU A 156 -8.25 8.48 -38.36
C GLU A 156 -8.40 7.91 -36.94
N ARG A 157 -9.62 7.99 -36.38
CA ARG A 157 -9.89 7.57 -35.00
C ARG A 157 -10.44 6.15 -35.03
N VAL A 158 -9.61 5.20 -34.59
CA VAL A 158 -10.15 4.02 -33.91
C VAL A 158 -11.05 4.57 -32.81
N ALA A 159 -12.29 4.09 -32.69
CA ALA A 159 -13.24 4.64 -31.72
C ALA A 159 -12.65 4.52 -30.32
N GLU A 160 -12.12 5.62 -29.77
CA GLU A 160 -11.53 5.67 -28.43
C GLU A 160 -12.61 5.31 -27.43
N THR A 161 -12.38 4.26 -26.66
CA THR A 161 -13.30 3.84 -25.61
C THR A 161 -13.45 4.96 -24.57
N PRO A 162 -14.58 5.04 -23.85
CA PRO A 162 -14.75 6.04 -22.79
C PRO A 162 -13.60 6.01 -21.76
N ALA A 163 -13.11 4.82 -21.42
CA ALA A 163 -11.98 4.63 -20.50
C ALA A 163 -10.65 5.20 -21.05
N GLU A 164 -10.35 5.00 -22.33
CA GLU A 164 -9.16 5.59 -22.97
C GLU A 164 -9.23 7.11 -23.00
N GLN A 165 -10.39 7.69 -23.29
CA GLN A 165 -10.58 9.14 -23.25
C GLN A 165 -10.33 9.70 -21.85
N ILE A 166 -10.84 9.03 -20.82
CA ILE A 166 -10.63 9.43 -19.42
C ILE A 166 -9.15 9.29 -19.05
N PHE A 167 -8.50 8.20 -19.45
CA PHE A 167 -7.06 8.02 -19.23
C PHE A 167 -6.25 9.17 -19.84
N HIS A 168 -6.54 9.54 -21.09
CA HIS A 168 -5.88 10.68 -21.74
C HIS A 168 -6.22 12.02 -21.07
N ASN A 169 -7.42 12.18 -20.52
CA ASN A 169 -7.78 13.37 -19.76
C ASN A 169 -7.01 13.46 -18.43
N ILE A 170 -6.81 12.33 -17.75
CA ILE A 170 -5.98 12.25 -16.54
C ILE A 170 -4.53 12.65 -16.87
N LEU A 171 -3.95 12.11 -17.95
CA LEU A 171 -2.58 12.44 -18.37
C LEU A 171 -2.40 13.92 -18.76
N LYS A 172 -3.47 14.61 -19.17
CA LYS A 172 -3.42 16.05 -19.48
C LYS A 172 -3.41 16.93 -18.23
N LYS A 173 -3.89 16.43 -17.09
CA LYS A 173 -3.91 17.20 -15.83
C LYS A 173 -2.50 17.44 -15.28
N GLY A 174 -1.61 16.46 -15.46
CA GLY A 174 -0.26 16.55 -14.93
C GLY A 174 0.71 15.58 -15.62
N PRO A 175 2.00 15.95 -15.66
CA PRO A 175 3.05 15.11 -16.23
C PRO A 175 3.34 13.88 -15.36
N VAL A 176 3.15 13.94 -14.05
CA VAL A 176 3.31 12.80 -13.13
C VAL A 176 1.94 12.37 -12.64
N VAL A 177 1.59 11.11 -12.88
CA VAL A 177 0.31 10.51 -12.48
C VAL A 177 0.56 9.23 -11.71
N ILE A 178 -0.09 9.08 -10.57
CA ILE A 178 0.02 7.92 -9.68
C ILE A 178 -1.32 7.20 -9.68
N PHE A 179 -1.40 6.07 -10.37
CA PHE A 179 -2.56 5.17 -10.25
C PHE A 179 -2.40 4.31 -9.00
N SER A 180 -3.39 4.39 -8.11
CA SER A 180 -3.36 3.87 -6.74
C SER A 180 -4.66 3.13 -6.43
N LYS A 181 -4.68 2.43 -5.28
CA LYS A 181 -5.90 2.03 -4.59
C LYS A 181 -5.83 2.40 -3.12
N THR A 182 -6.93 2.86 -2.53
CA THR A 182 -6.94 3.41 -1.16
C THR A 182 -6.47 2.42 -0.10
N TYR A 183 -6.87 1.15 -0.24
CA TYR A 183 -6.54 0.07 0.69
C TYR A 183 -5.16 -0.56 0.46
N CYS A 184 -4.48 -0.26 -0.65
CA CYS A 184 -3.25 -0.94 -1.03
C CYS A 184 -2.03 -0.40 -0.25
N PRO A 185 -1.31 -1.23 0.53
CA PRO A 185 -0.14 -0.77 1.29
C PRO A 185 1.02 -0.35 0.39
N TYR A 186 1.21 -1.01 -0.75
CA TYR A 186 2.24 -0.66 -1.74
C TYR A 186 1.97 0.74 -2.33
N SER A 187 0.71 1.06 -2.60
CA SER A 187 0.33 2.38 -3.11
C SER A 187 0.55 3.47 -2.06
N LYS A 188 0.26 3.19 -0.78
CA LYS A 188 0.59 4.11 0.33
C LYS A 188 2.09 4.38 0.40
N ARG A 189 2.93 3.34 0.29
CA ARG A 189 4.39 3.48 0.30
C ARG A 189 4.90 4.34 -0.86
N ALA A 190 4.45 4.09 -2.08
CA ALA A 190 4.84 4.88 -3.25
C ALA A 190 4.38 6.36 -3.13
N LYS A 191 3.16 6.59 -2.63
CA LYS A 191 2.65 7.94 -2.34
C LYS A 191 3.49 8.66 -1.28
N GLY A 192 3.88 7.98 -0.20
CA GLY A 192 4.76 8.56 0.82
C GLY A 192 6.08 9.05 0.23
N ILE A 193 6.74 8.25 -0.61
CA ILE A 193 7.98 8.68 -1.27
C ILE A 193 7.71 9.87 -2.19
N LEU A 194 6.79 9.75 -3.15
CA LEU A 194 6.60 10.76 -4.20
C LEU A 194 5.95 12.05 -3.72
N LEU A 195 5.13 12.01 -2.66
CA LEU A 195 4.37 13.17 -2.17
C LEU A 195 4.90 13.73 -0.85
N GLU A 196 5.62 12.96 -0.04
CA GLU A 196 6.14 13.41 1.27
C GLU A 196 7.64 13.67 1.24
N LYS A 197 8.44 12.76 0.67
CA LYS A 197 9.91 12.90 0.59
C LYS A 197 10.34 13.89 -0.49
N TYR A 198 9.69 13.87 -1.65
CA TYR A 198 10.01 14.73 -2.78
C TYR A 198 9.05 15.92 -2.94
N LEU A 199 9.59 17.02 -3.44
CA LEU A 199 8.84 18.15 -3.96
C LEU A 199 8.85 18.06 -5.49
N ILE A 200 7.73 17.63 -6.05
CA ILE A 200 7.53 17.50 -7.50
C ILE A 200 6.61 18.63 -7.96
N SER A 201 7.07 19.44 -8.91
CA SER A 201 6.33 20.53 -9.53
C SER A 201 6.18 20.28 -11.04
N PRO A 202 4.96 20.27 -11.60
CA PRO A 202 3.66 20.43 -10.92
C PRO A 202 3.29 19.20 -10.08
N LYS A 203 2.38 19.40 -9.11
CA LYS A 203 1.96 18.37 -8.13
C LYS A 203 1.50 17.08 -8.85
N PRO A 204 1.97 15.89 -8.43
CA PRO A 204 1.52 14.63 -9.01
C PRO A 204 0.01 14.43 -8.84
N GLU A 205 -0.66 14.01 -9.91
CA GLU A 205 -2.08 13.64 -9.87
C GLU A 205 -2.21 12.22 -9.30
N VAL A 206 -3.05 12.04 -8.29
CA VAL A 206 -3.33 10.72 -7.70
C VAL A 206 -4.70 10.27 -8.15
N VAL A 207 -4.78 9.09 -8.75
CA VAL A 207 -6.03 8.48 -9.20
C VAL A 207 -6.24 7.17 -8.44
N GLU A 208 -7.22 7.18 -7.54
CA GLU A 208 -7.65 5.99 -6.81
C GLU A 208 -8.62 5.17 -7.68
N LEU A 209 -8.13 4.05 -8.22
CA LEU A 209 -8.89 3.22 -9.15
C LEU A 209 -10.07 2.51 -8.50
N ASP A 210 -10.06 2.33 -7.18
CA ASP A 210 -11.16 1.73 -6.43
C ASP A 210 -12.33 2.68 -6.19
N GLU A 211 -12.09 4.00 -6.20
CA GLU A 211 -13.13 5.02 -6.06
C GLU A 211 -13.64 5.54 -7.42
N HIS A 212 -12.88 5.30 -8.49
CA HIS A 212 -13.25 5.77 -9.82
C HIS A 212 -14.34 4.87 -10.44
N PRO A 213 -15.43 5.45 -11.00
CA PRO A 213 -16.56 4.68 -11.54
C PRO A 213 -16.14 3.70 -12.66
N LEU A 214 -15.13 4.07 -13.44
CA LEU A 214 -14.56 3.24 -14.52
C LEU A 214 -13.19 2.65 -14.15
N GLY A 215 -12.96 2.41 -12.86
CA GLY A 215 -11.67 1.97 -12.33
C GLY A 215 -11.15 0.66 -12.92
N GLN A 216 -12.03 -0.32 -13.15
CA GLN A 216 -11.66 -1.60 -13.77
C GLN A 216 -11.24 -1.42 -15.24
N GLU A 217 -12.02 -0.67 -16.01
CA GLU A 217 -11.73 -0.38 -17.42
C GLU A 217 -10.43 0.43 -17.56
N LEU A 218 -10.21 1.42 -16.68
CA LEU A 218 -8.94 2.15 -16.62
C LEU A 218 -7.77 1.22 -16.30
N GLN A 219 -7.96 0.23 -15.44
CA GLN A 219 -6.94 -0.76 -15.11
C GLN A 219 -6.60 -1.67 -16.30
N ASP A 220 -7.58 -1.98 -17.16
CA ASP A 220 -7.36 -2.70 -18.41
C ASP A 220 -6.65 -1.83 -19.47
N VAL A 221 -7.00 -0.54 -19.57
CA VAL A 221 -6.28 0.44 -20.41
C VAL A 221 -4.83 0.58 -19.95
N LEU A 222 -4.58 0.64 -18.64
CA LEU A 222 -3.23 0.65 -18.08
C LEU A 222 -2.43 -0.59 -18.47
N LEU A 223 -3.04 -1.77 -18.42
CA LEU A 223 -2.41 -3.00 -18.87
C LEU A 223 -2.07 -2.94 -20.37
N ALA A 224 -2.99 -2.47 -21.20
CA ALA A 224 -2.77 -2.36 -22.64
C ALA A 224 -1.65 -1.38 -23.00
N LEU A 225 -1.59 -0.23 -22.34
CA LEU A 225 -0.62 0.84 -22.67
C LEU A 225 0.74 0.67 -22.00
N THR A 226 0.76 0.15 -20.77
CA THR A 226 1.99 0.10 -19.95
C THR A 226 2.50 -1.32 -19.71
N GLY A 227 1.74 -2.34 -20.09
CA GLY A 227 2.02 -3.74 -19.78
C GLY A 227 1.79 -4.11 -18.31
N ARG A 228 1.29 -3.18 -17.48
CA ARG A 228 1.20 -3.33 -16.03
C ARG A 228 -0.23 -3.11 -15.53
N ARG A 229 -0.85 -4.20 -15.04
CA ARG A 229 -2.19 -4.16 -14.42
C ARG A 229 -2.15 -3.78 -12.94
N THR A 230 -1.03 -3.99 -12.26
CA THR A 230 -0.93 -3.86 -10.80
C THR A 230 -0.85 -2.40 -10.35
N VAL A 231 -1.32 -2.14 -9.12
CA VAL A 231 -1.14 -0.85 -8.44
C VAL A 231 -0.07 -0.96 -7.34
N PRO A 232 0.69 0.11 -7.05
CA PRO A 232 0.68 1.39 -7.77
C PRO A 232 1.29 1.26 -9.16
N ASN A 233 0.85 2.10 -10.09
CA ASN A 233 1.49 2.29 -11.39
C ASN A 233 1.75 3.79 -11.58
N VAL A 234 3.03 4.17 -11.55
CA VAL A 234 3.44 5.57 -11.62
C VAL A 234 3.86 5.88 -13.06
N LEU A 235 3.22 6.90 -13.64
CA LEU A 235 3.48 7.35 -15.00
C LEU A 235 4.13 8.73 -14.99
N VAL A 236 5.11 8.92 -15.87
CA VAL A 236 5.73 10.23 -16.17
C VAL A 236 5.59 10.47 -17.67
N ASN A 237 4.87 11.53 -18.06
CA ASN A 237 4.50 11.83 -19.44
C ASN A 237 3.89 10.62 -20.19
N GLY A 238 3.09 9.82 -19.48
CA GLY A 238 2.45 8.61 -20.02
C GLY A 238 3.31 7.35 -20.03
N ALA A 239 4.62 7.44 -19.73
CA ALA A 239 5.51 6.29 -19.62
C ALA A 239 5.52 5.75 -18.19
N SER A 240 5.35 4.43 -18.01
CA SER A 240 5.42 3.80 -16.68
C SER A 240 6.86 3.76 -16.17
N ILE A 241 7.09 4.32 -14.99
CA ILE A 241 8.36 4.19 -14.25
C ILE A 241 8.35 3.04 -13.26
N GLY A 242 7.19 2.39 -13.05
CA GLY A 242 7.07 1.17 -12.27
C GLY A 242 6.02 1.21 -11.16
N GLY A 243 6.08 0.20 -10.29
CA GLY A 243 5.29 0.07 -9.07
C GLY A 243 6.05 0.47 -7.81
N ALA A 244 5.58 0.04 -6.64
CA ALA A 244 6.15 0.48 -5.37
C ALA A 244 7.61 0.08 -5.19
N ASP A 245 7.95 -1.15 -5.57
CA ASP A 245 9.31 -1.67 -5.43
C ASP A 245 10.28 -0.94 -6.37
N ASP A 246 9.85 -0.67 -7.62
CA ASP A 246 10.63 0.11 -8.59
C ASP A 246 10.91 1.53 -8.04
N ILE A 247 9.91 2.19 -7.44
CA ILE A 247 10.06 3.52 -6.85
C ILE A 247 11.00 3.49 -5.65
N VAL A 248 10.86 2.52 -4.75
CA VAL A 248 11.74 2.34 -3.58
C VAL A 248 13.18 2.06 -4.03
N GLU A 249 13.37 1.25 -5.05
CA GLU A 249 14.69 0.94 -5.59
C GLU A 249 15.35 2.18 -6.21
N LEU A 250 14.59 2.96 -6.97
CA LEU A 250 15.07 4.22 -7.54
C LEU A 250 15.40 5.25 -6.46
N ASP A 251 14.59 5.31 -5.40
CA ASP A 251 14.81 6.16 -4.23
C ASP A 251 16.10 5.79 -3.49
N ASN A 252 16.28 4.51 -3.17
CA ASN A 252 17.48 4.01 -2.47
C ASN A 252 18.77 4.14 -3.28
N LYS A 253 18.67 4.25 -4.61
CA LYS A 253 19.81 4.41 -5.51
C LYS A 253 20.07 5.88 -5.89
N ASP A 254 19.32 6.82 -5.32
CA ASP A 254 19.36 8.25 -5.69
C ASP A 254 19.14 8.50 -7.19
N LYS A 255 18.42 7.59 -7.87
CA LYS A 255 18.13 7.64 -9.32
C LYS A 255 16.72 8.12 -9.63
N LEU A 256 15.89 8.32 -8.61
CA LEU A 256 14.50 8.71 -8.81
C LEU A 256 14.37 10.12 -9.43
N ILE A 257 15.15 11.09 -8.94
CA ILE A 257 15.16 12.46 -9.46
C ILE A 257 15.57 12.45 -10.94
N SER A 258 16.70 11.83 -11.28
CA SER A 258 17.19 11.78 -12.66
C SER A 258 16.19 11.07 -13.57
N LYS A 259 15.61 9.94 -13.14
CA LYS A 259 14.60 9.22 -13.92
C LYS A 259 13.36 10.07 -14.22
N ILE A 260 12.85 10.80 -13.24
CA ILE A 260 11.68 11.67 -13.42
C ILE A 260 12.04 12.88 -14.29
N GLN A 261 13.22 13.47 -14.15
CA GLN A 261 13.67 14.59 -14.99
C GLN A 261 13.91 14.15 -16.44
N ASP A 262 14.48 12.97 -16.67
CA ASP A 262 14.73 12.43 -18.02
C ASP A 262 13.42 12.23 -18.78
N LEU A 263 12.40 11.68 -18.11
CA LEU A 263 11.09 11.44 -18.72
C LEU A 263 10.18 12.67 -18.71
N GLY A 264 10.25 13.47 -17.65
CA GLY A 264 9.47 14.68 -17.41
C GLY A 264 9.94 15.87 -18.23
N GLN A 265 11.22 15.88 -18.61
CA GLN A 265 11.89 16.95 -19.33
C GLN A 265 11.62 18.32 -18.68
N ARG A 266 11.41 19.36 -19.49
CA ARG A 266 11.14 20.74 -19.01
C ARG A 266 9.78 20.93 -18.34
N LYS A 267 8.96 19.88 -18.24
CA LYS A 267 7.61 19.97 -17.64
C LYS A 267 7.59 19.61 -16.16
N VAL A 268 8.68 19.04 -15.63
CA VAL A 268 8.73 18.54 -14.26
C VAL A 268 10.01 19.01 -13.60
N GLU A 269 9.86 19.64 -12.44
CA GLU A 269 10.94 19.93 -11.50
C GLU A 269 10.79 19.00 -10.30
N VAL A 270 11.88 18.41 -9.85
CA VAL A 270 11.92 17.49 -8.70
C VAL A 270 13.09 17.84 -7.80
N SER A 271 12.82 18.01 -6.51
CA SER A 271 13.83 18.16 -5.46
C SER A 271 13.42 17.39 -4.20
N GLU A 272 14.37 17.11 -3.30
CA GLU A 272 14.07 16.53 -1.99
C GLU A 272 13.61 17.60 -1.02
N ARG A 273 12.57 17.31 -0.22
CA ARG A 273 12.07 18.27 0.79
C ARG A 273 13.03 18.48 1.94
N PHE A 274 13.81 17.47 2.28
CA PHE A 274 14.76 17.50 3.39
C PHE A 274 16.13 17.07 2.88
N SER A 275 16.79 17.93 2.10
CA SER A 275 18.17 17.63 1.71
C SER A 275 19.07 17.71 2.95
N ALA A 276 20.03 16.78 3.05
CA ALA A 276 20.95 16.71 4.18
C ALA A 276 21.74 18.01 4.44
N GLU A 277 21.86 18.89 3.43
CA GLU A 277 22.48 20.20 3.55
C GLU A 277 21.69 21.18 4.43
N GLN A 278 20.36 21.12 4.40
CA GLN A 278 19.50 21.99 5.23
C GLN A 278 19.55 21.62 6.72
N ILE A 279 19.85 20.36 7.04
CA ILE A 279 19.99 19.90 8.43
C ILE A 279 21.33 20.37 9.04
N LYS A 280 22.40 20.48 8.24
CA LYS A 280 23.70 21.00 8.70
C LYS A 280 23.70 22.51 8.99
N GLY A 281 22.86 23.30 8.33
CA GLY A 281 22.73 24.74 8.57
C GLY A 281 21.90 25.12 9.81
N ALA A 282 21.21 24.15 10.43
CA ALA A 282 20.30 24.38 11.55
C ALA A 282 20.87 23.97 12.92
N ALA A 283 22.16 23.61 13.00
CA ALA A 283 22.82 23.37 14.29
C ALA A 283 22.94 24.72 15.05
N PRO A 284 22.29 24.89 16.21
CA PRO A 284 22.44 26.11 16.98
C PRO A 284 23.89 26.19 17.46
N ALA A 285 24.53 27.33 17.17
CA ALA A 285 25.77 27.71 17.82
C ALA A 285 25.51 27.79 19.34
N HIS A 286 25.97 26.79 20.07
CA HIS A 286 26.07 26.89 21.53
C HIS A 286 27.11 27.96 21.85
N GLN A 287 26.63 29.13 22.30
CA GLN A 287 27.39 30.10 23.09
C GLN A 287 27.14 29.83 24.56
#